data_AF-A0AAX0WUZ1-F1
#
_entry.id   AF-A0AAX0WUZ1-F1
#
_cell.length_a   1.000
_cell.length_b   1.000
_cell.length_c   1.000
_cell.angle_alpha   90.00
_cell.angle_beta   90.00
_cell.angle_gamma   90.00
#
_symmetry.space_group_name_H-M   'P 1'
#
loop_
_entity.id
_entity.type
_entity.pdbx_description
1 polymer ?
#
loop_
_entity_poly.entity_id
_entity_poly.type
_entity_poly.pdbx_seq_one_letter_code
_entity_poly.pdbx_strand_id
1 'polypeptide(L)'
;MGRLFQAKKKNAQQIIDNFTEDKIKIDAFCDALNVLQNKLYTANNRDEFDNVVQMIINEERKVHRFLLELTKGTNEESMSKVKAYMADLPKFKNVMTLLNYTETTTKNIIAKKELLSLQEASFNLSETQQTELFVFINKLKELKPVAELLVSQQNHFKELLHEATSLETIDEIENEIQNRNHLLNGALERLLPYPKDEQVSEQIIEVLKKNRHFLTILESFNLHESLVEEILNARATLIAMSEESFSPGG
;
A
#
# COMPACT_ATOMS: atom_id res chain seq x y z
N MET A 1 28.50 29.19 -8.87
CA MET A 1 28.39 27.97 -8.04
C MET A 1 28.39 28.27 -6.53
N GLY A 2 29.30 29.08 -5.95
CA GLY A 2 29.43 29.24 -4.48
C GLY A 2 28.23 29.78 -3.67
N ARG A 3 27.40 30.69 -4.22
CA ARG A 3 26.24 31.26 -3.50
C ARG A 3 25.08 30.25 -3.29
N LEU A 4 24.86 29.37 -4.26
CA LEU A 4 23.83 28.31 -4.18
C LEU A 4 24.20 27.25 -3.12
N PHE A 5 25.47 26.88 -3.01
CA PHE A 5 25.95 25.95 -1.98
C PHE A 5 25.90 26.55 -0.56
N GLN A 6 26.24 27.84 -0.40
CA GLN A 6 26.12 28.52 0.89
C GLN A 6 24.66 28.71 1.33
N ALA A 7 23.74 29.03 0.40
CA ALA A 7 22.31 29.12 0.69
C ALA A 7 21.72 27.75 1.11
N LYS A 8 22.08 26.66 0.40
CA LYS A 8 21.66 25.30 0.77
C LYS A 8 22.18 24.88 2.16
N LYS A 9 23.42 25.23 2.51
CA LYS A 9 24.01 24.94 3.83
C LYS A 9 23.36 25.75 4.97
N LYS A 10 23.01 27.01 4.71
CA LYS A 10 22.33 27.88 5.68
C LYS A 10 20.89 27.41 5.97
N ASN A 11 20.16 26.97 4.95
CA ASN A 11 18.81 26.42 5.13
C ASN A 11 18.82 25.10 5.92
N ALA A 12 19.76 24.20 5.66
CA ALA A 12 19.88 22.93 6.40
C ALA A 12 20.15 23.15 7.90
N GLN A 13 21.04 24.09 8.23
CA GLN A 13 21.33 24.43 9.63
C GLN A 13 20.13 25.06 10.32
N GLN A 14 19.43 25.98 9.65
CA GLN A 14 18.23 26.62 10.19
C GLN A 14 17.14 25.61 10.55
N ILE A 15 16.94 24.57 9.74
CA ILE A 15 15.96 23.51 10.04
C ILE A 15 16.37 22.70 11.27
N ILE A 16 17.65 22.36 11.38
CA ILE A 16 18.20 21.63 12.53
C ILE A 16 18.03 22.47 13.81
N ASP A 17 18.25 23.77 13.72
CA ASP A 17 18.06 24.70 14.83
C ASP A 17 16.57 24.81 15.20
N ASN A 18 15.67 24.96 14.23
CA ASN A 18 14.23 24.96 14.47
C ASN A 18 13.75 23.68 15.18
N PHE A 19 14.21 22.49 14.73
CA PHE A 19 13.90 21.22 15.40
C PHE A 19 14.49 21.13 16.82
N THR A 20 15.63 21.78 17.06
CA THR A 20 16.26 21.82 18.39
C THR A 20 15.49 22.75 19.34
N GLU A 21 15.03 23.90 18.84
CA GLU A 21 14.25 24.89 19.60
C GLU A 21 12.86 24.34 19.97
N ASP A 22 12.19 23.66 19.06
CA ASP A 22 10.85 23.10 19.27
C ASP A 22 10.84 21.70 19.93
N LYS A 23 11.95 21.28 20.54
CA LYS A 23 12.10 19.96 21.16
C LYS A 23 10.95 19.60 22.12
N ILE A 24 10.55 20.54 22.99
CA ILE A 24 9.47 20.31 23.98
C ILE A 24 8.17 19.93 23.28
N LYS A 25 7.86 20.60 22.16
CA LYS A 25 6.63 20.36 21.39
C LYS A 25 6.71 19.06 20.61
N ILE A 26 7.89 18.71 20.09
CA ILE A 26 8.17 17.43 19.44
C ILE A 26 7.96 16.28 20.42
N ASP A 27 8.52 16.39 21.63
CA ASP A 27 8.38 15.37 22.68
C ASP A 27 6.90 15.20 23.07
N ALA A 28 6.15 16.31 23.24
CA ALA A 28 4.72 16.27 23.52
C ALA A 28 3.90 15.58 22.42
N PHE A 29 4.24 15.79 21.14
CA PHE A 29 3.59 15.07 20.04
C PHE A 29 3.92 13.58 20.09
N CYS A 30 5.18 13.20 20.32
CA CYS A 30 5.56 11.80 20.45
C CYS A 30 4.80 11.11 21.59
N ASP A 31 4.67 11.75 22.74
CA ASP A 31 3.93 11.20 23.89
C ASP A 31 2.45 11.04 23.59
N ALA A 32 1.80 12.07 23.02
CA ALA A 32 0.39 12.01 22.64
C ALA A 32 0.13 10.86 21.66
N LEU A 33 0.99 10.73 20.65
CA LEU A 33 0.92 9.68 19.65
C LEU A 33 1.16 8.28 20.23
N ASN A 34 2.15 8.12 21.12
CA ASN A 34 2.38 6.86 21.84
C ASN A 34 1.17 6.44 22.69
N VAL A 35 0.51 7.39 23.37
CA VAL A 35 -0.73 7.12 24.12
C VAL A 35 -1.83 6.63 23.18
N LEU A 36 -2.00 7.26 22.02
CA LEU A 36 -2.99 6.83 21.03
C LEU A 36 -2.67 5.48 20.43
N GLN A 37 -1.40 5.19 20.16
CA GLN A 37 -0.95 3.88 19.69
C GLN A 37 -1.23 2.78 20.73
N ASN A 38 -1.00 3.04 22.02
CA ASN A 38 -1.37 2.10 23.08
C ASN A 38 -2.88 1.87 23.13
N LYS A 39 -3.69 2.92 23.00
CA LYS A 39 -5.15 2.80 22.91
C LYS A 39 -5.59 1.95 21.73
N LEU A 40 -4.92 2.11 20.57
CA LEU A 40 -5.20 1.33 19.37
C LEU A 40 -4.96 -0.17 19.63
N TYR A 41 -3.85 -0.51 20.29
CA TYR A 41 -3.56 -1.91 20.62
C TYR A 41 -4.60 -2.51 21.57
N THR A 42 -5.11 -1.73 22.53
CA THR A 42 -6.09 -2.19 23.53
C THR A 42 -7.55 -2.16 23.05
N ALA A 43 -7.86 -1.59 21.89
CA ALA A 43 -9.23 -1.54 21.37
C ALA A 43 -9.78 -2.96 21.15
N ASN A 44 -10.96 -3.27 21.67
CA ASN A 44 -11.50 -4.65 21.64
C ASN A 44 -12.68 -4.82 20.68
N ASN A 45 -13.19 -3.72 20.14
CA ASN A 45 -14.30 -3.72 19.20
C ASN A 45 -14.10 -2.62 18.16
N ARG A 46 -14.95 -2.66 17.14
CA ARG A 46 -14.90 -1.73 16.00
C ARG A 46 -15.12 -0.28 16.40
N ASP A 47 -16.05 -0.01 17.32
CA ASP A 47 -16.36 1.36 17.74
C ASP A 47 -15.17 2.00 18.49
N GLU A 48 -14.54 1.26 19.40
CA GLU A 48 -13.32 1.67 20.08
C GLU A 48 -12.18 1.91 19.08
N PHE A 49 -12.01 1.00 18.12
CA PHE A 49 -11.01 1.12 17.07
C PHE A 49 -11.24 2.37 16.22
N ASP A 50 -12.45 2.58 15.70
CA ASP A 50 -12.79 3.71 14.83
C ASP A 50 -12.61 5.04 15.58
N ASN A 51 -13.00 5.10 16.86
CA ASN A 51 -12.77 6.26 17.70
C ASN A 51 -11.28 6.58 17.87
N VAL A 52 -10.44 5.57 18.17
CA VAL A 52 -8.99 5.77 18.32
C VAL A 52 -8.36 6.19 16.99
N VAL A 53 -8.76 5.59 15.86
CA VAL A 53 -8.28 5.98 14.52
C VAL A 53 -8.61 7.44 14.23
N GLN A 54 -9.80 7.93 14.56
CA GLN A 54 -10.13 9.35 14.40
C GLN A 54 -9.27 10.26 15.29
N MET A 55 -8.99 9.85 16.52
CA MET A 55 -8.06 10.60 17.38
C MET A 55 -6.64 10.64 16.79
N ILE A 56 -6.16 9.52 16.25
CA ILE A 56 -4.87 9.44 15.57
C ILE A 56 -4.83 10.36 14.35
N ILE A 57 -5.83 10.31 13.47
CA ILE A 57 -5.90 11.17 12.27
C ILE A 57 -5.86 12.64 12.67
N ASN A 58 -6.58 13.03 13.73
CA ASN A 58 -6.59 14.41 14.20
C ASN A 58 -5.23 14.84 14.76
N GLU A 59 -4.52 13.96 15.47
CA GLU A 59 -3.20 14.26 15.98
C GLU A 59 -2.14 14.30 14.86
N GLU A 60 -2.20 13.37 13.91
CA GLU A 60 -1.34 13.37 12.72
C GLU A 60 -1.51 14.63 11.88
N ARG A 61 -2.73 15.17 11.74
CA ARG A 61 -2.97 16.46 11.08
C ARG A 61 -2.24 17.62 11.77
N LYS A 62 -2.19 17.61 13.12
CA LYS A 62 -1.46 18.64 13.89
C LYS A 62 0.04 18.49 13.68
N VAL A 63 0.56 17.26 13.75
CA VAL A 63 1.96 16.94 13.51
C VAL A 63 2.37 17.34 12.09
N HIS A 64 1.58 16.97 11.08
CA HIS A 64 1.84 17.33 9.69
C HIS A 64 1.93 18.85 9.50
N ARG A 65 0.96 19.60 10.02
CA ARG A 65 0.99 21.07 9.97
C ARG A 65 2.21 21.65 10.65
N PHE A 66 2.57 21.11 11.82
CA PHE A 66 3.75 21.53 12.56
C PHE A 66 5.05 21.25 11.79
N LEU A 67 5.19 20.06 11.20
CA LEU A 67 6.35 19.71 10.38
C LEU A 67 6.43 20.56 9.10
N LEU A 68 5.30 20.92 8.48
CA LEU A 68 5.27 21.84 7.33
C LEU A 68 5.81 23.24 7.67
N GLU A 69 5.43 23.79 8.82
CA GLU A 69 5.96 25.08 9.26
C GLU A 69 7.46 25.00 9.59
N LEU A 70 7.90 23.94 10.27
CA LEU A 70 9.32 23.73 10.59
C LEU A 70 10.22 23.57 9.37
N THR A 71 9.67 23.00 8.30
CA THR A 71 10.39 22.72 7.05
C THR A 71 10.11 23.75 5.96
N LYS A 72 9.40 24.83 6.26
CA LYS A 72 8.99 25.85 5.29
C LYS A 72 10.19 26.44 4.53
N GLY A 73 10.09 26.47 3.20
CA GLY A 73 11.17 26.97 2.34
C GLY A 73 12.30 25.95 2.08
N THR A 74 12.13 24.70 2.53
CA THR A 74 13.05 23.59 2.27
C THR A 74 12.59 22.78 1.08
N ASN A 75 13.51 22.41 0.20
CA ASN A 75 13.23 21.46 -0.88
C ASN A 75 13.56 20.02 -0.45
N GLU A 76 13.01 19.05 -1.16
CA GLU A 76 13.13 17.62 -0.83
C GLU A 76 14.58 17.14 -0.73
N GLU A 77 15.47 17.59 -1.65
CA GLU A 77 16.90 17.26 -1.63
C GLU A 77 17.58 17.70 -0.32
N SER A 78 17.26 18.90 0.17
CA SER A 78 17.84 19.43 1.41
C SER A 78 17.24 18.74 2.63
N MET A 79 15.94 18.42 2.60
CA MET A 79 15.28 17.69 3.67
C MET A 79 15.84 16.27 3.82
N SER A 80 16.12 15.58 2.72
CA SER A 80 16.75 14.25 2.73
C SER A 80 18.14 14.28 3.39
N LYS A 81 18.95 15.31 3.10
CA LYS A 81 20.26 15.49 3.75
C LYS A 81 20.14 15.81 5.24
N VAL A 82 19.17 16.63 5.62
CA VAL A 82 18.88 16.95 7.03
C VAL A 82 18.40 15.71 7.79
N LYS A 83 17.49 14.91 7.21
CA LYS A 83 17.05 13.62 7.77
C LYS A 83 18.23 12.67 7.98
N ALA A 84 19.09 12.51 6.97
CA ALA A 84 20.26 11.64 7.07
C ALA A 84 21.22 12.09 8.19
N TYR A 85 21.47 13.40 8.31
CA TYR A 85 22.30 13.94 9.40
C TYR A 85 21.68 13.74 10.79
N MET A 86 20.36 13.88 10.92
CA MET A 86 19.66 13.73 12.20
C MET A 86 19.51 12.28 12.63
N ALA A 87 19.48 11.32 11.69
CA ALA A 87 19.22 9.90 11.95
C ALA A 87 20.20 9.28 12.97
N ASP A 88 21.47 9.66 12.92
CA ASP A 88 22.52 9.08 13.76
C ASP A 88 22.70 9.82 15.11
N LEU A 89 21.92 10.88 15.36
CA LEU A 89 22.07 11.73 16.54
C LEU A 89 20.97 11.45 17.58
N PRO A 90 21.31 10.97 18.79
CA PRO A 90 20.32 10.62 19.82
C PRO A 90 19.37 11.75 20.18
N LYS A 91 19.85 13.01 20.12
CA LYS A 91 19.04 14.20 20.41
C LYS A 91 17.89 14.44 19.43
N PHE A 92 17.92 13.83 18.24
CA PHE A 92 16.87 13.96 17.21
C PHE A 92 16.02 12.70 17.07
N LYS A 93 16.14 11.72 17.98
CA LYS A 93 15.36 10.47 17.94
C LYS A 93 13.86 10.73 17.77
N ASN A 94 13.28 11.61 18.59
CA ASN A 94 11.85 11.93 18.54
C ASN A 94 11.45 12.67 17.26
N VAL A 95 12.36 13.49 16.69
CA VAL A 95 12.16 14.12 15.38
C VAL A 95 12.04 13.05 14.30
N MET A 96 12.95 12.07 14.30
CA MET A 96 12.92 10.96 13.35
C MET A 96 11.67 10.10 13.55
N THR A 97 11.24 9.88 14.79
CA THR A 97 9.97 9.22 15.09
C THR A 97 8.79 9.96 14.46
N LEU A 98 8.66 11.28 14.64
CA LEU A 98 7.56 12.05 14.04
C LEU A 98 7.60 12.03 12.50
N LEU A 99 8.79 12.15 11.91
CA LEU A 99 8.95 12.14 10.45
C LEU A 99 8.57 10.81 9.81
N ASN A 100 8.68 9.70 10.55
CA ASN A 100 8.34 8.35 10.10
C ASN A 100 7.01 7.83 10.70
N TYR A 101 6.30 8.68 11.45
CA TYR A 101 5.18 8.23 12.26
C TYR A 101 4.01 7.72 11.41
N THR A 102 3.68 8.42 10.31
CA THR A 102 2.56 8.05 9.43
C THR A 102 2.70 6.64 8.87
N GLU A 103 3.90 6.22 8.48
CA GLU A 103 4.13 4.87 7.96
C GLU A 103 3.92 3.82 9.06
N THR A 104 4.50 4.07 10.24
CA THR A 104 4.40 3.15 11.40
C THR A 104 2.94 3.01 11.85
N THR A 105 2.23 4.13 11.93
CA THR A 105 0.84 4.20 12.37
C THR A 105 -0.10 3.54 11.38
N THR A 106 0.09 3.77 10.08
CA THR A 106 -0.70 3.10 9.04
C THR A 106 -0.57 1.58 9.16
N LYS A 107 0.65 1.07 9.33
CA LYS A 107 0.89 -0.37 9.55
C LYS A 107 0.17 -0.90 10.79
N ASN A 108 0.22 -0.17 11.90
CA ASN A 108 -0.45 -0.58 13.15
C ASN A 108 -1.98 -0.56 13.05
N ILE A 109 -2.55 0.46 12.41
CA ILE A 109 -4.01 0.57 12.18
C ILE A 109 -4.49 -0.60 11.33
N ILE A 110 -3.78 -0.90 10.24
CA ILE A 110 -4.10 -2.02 9.36
C ILE A 110 -4.04 -3.35 10.14
N ALA A 111 -2.95 -3.60 10.87
CA ALA A 111 -2.78 -4.82 11.65
C ALA A 111 -3.88 -5.01 12.70
N LYS A 112 -4.28 -3.93 13.40
CA LYS A 112 -5.35 -3.99 14.39
C LYS A 112 -6.72 -4.21 13.76
N LYS A 113 -7.00 -3.55 12.63
CA LYS A 113 -8.24 -3.75 11.87
C LYS A 113 -8.38 -5.20 11.40
N GLU A 114 -7.31 -5.78 10.88
CA GLU A 114 -7.26 -7.17 10.46
C GLU A 114 -7.55 -8.10 11.64
N LEU A 115 -6.90 -7.88 12.78
CA LEU A 115 -7.11 -8.67 14.00
C LEU A 115 -8.58 -8.64 14.44
N LEU A 116 -9.19 -7.46 14.53
CA LEU A 116 -10.60 -7.32 14.91
C LEU A 116 -11.52 -8.00 13.89
N SER A 117 -11.25 -7.83 12.60
CA SER A 117 -12.02 -8.49 11.54
C SER A 117 -11.97 -10.02 11.64
N LEU A 118 -10.80 -10.57 11.98
CA LEU A 118 -10.61 -12.01 12.18
C LEU A 118 -11.31 -12.50 13.44
N GLN A 119 -11.23 -11.75 14.54
CA GLN A 119 -11.94 -12.08 15.78
C GLN A 119 -13.45 -12.13 15.57
N GLU A 120 -14.01 -11.12 14.89
CA GLU A 120 -15.42 -11.08 14.51
C GLU A 120 -15.82 -12.29 13.65
N ALA A 121 -15.02 -12.62 12.63
CA ALA A 121 -15.28 -13.74 11.74
C ALA A 121 -15.16 -15.12 12.43
N SER A 122 -14.31 -15.23 13.45
CA SER A 122 -14.11 -16.45 14.22
C SER A 122 -15.18 -16.70 15.31
N PHE A 123 -15.94 -15.68 15.71
CA PHE A 123 -16.74 -15.71 16.94
C PHE A 123 -17.75 -16.87 17.02
N ASN A 124 -18.36 -17.23 15.88
CA ASN A 124 -19.37 -18.29 15.80
C ASN A 124 -18.84 -19.60 15.18
N LEU A 125 -17.54 -19.72 15.00
CA LEU A 125 -16.91 -20.89 14.41
C LEU A 125 -16.42 -21.86 15.49
N SER A 126 -16.47 -23.16 15.22
CA SER A 126 -15.81 -24.17 16.04
C SER A 126 -14.28 -24.05 15.97
N GLU A 127 -13.55 -24.63 16.92
CA GLU A 127 -12.08 -24.56 16.95
C GLU A 127 -11.42 -25.05 15.64
N THR A 128 -11.98 -26.10 15.03
CA THR A 128 -11.50 -26.62 13.73
C THR A 128 -11.76 -25.62 12.61
N GLN A 129 -12.96 -25.04 12.56
CA GLN A 129 -13.33 -24.02 11.56
C GLN A 129 -12.51 -22.72 11.72
N GLN A 130 -12.23 -22.30 12.96
CA GLN A 130 -11.35 -21.17 13.25
C GLN A 130 -9.93 -21.44 12.73
N THR A 131 -9.42 -22.66 12.95
CA THR A 131 -8.10 -23.07 12.45
C THR A 131 -8.04 -22.98 10.92
N GLU A 132 -9.05 -23.48 10.22
CA GLU A 132 -9.13 -23.38 8.75
C GLU A 132 -9.13 -21.92 8.26
N LEU A 133 -9.96 -21.06 8.87
CA LEU A 133 -10.01 -19.62 8.58
C LEU A 133 -8.62 -18.97 8.77
N PHE A 134 -7.98 -19.21 9.91
CA PHE A 134 -6.68 -18.61 10.21
C PHE A 134 -5.58 -19.12 9.29
N VAL A 135 -5.58 -20.41 8.95
CA VAL A 135 -4.63 -20.98 8.01
C VAL A 135 -4.80 -20.34 6.63
N PHE A 136 -6.03 -20.21 6.13
CA PHE A 136 -6.28 -19.55 4.85
C PHE A 136 -5.75 -18.12 4.83
N ILE A 137 -6.08 -17.31 5.85
CA ILE A 137 -5.68 -15.90 5.89
C ILE A 137 -4.16 -15.75 6.06
N ASN A 138 -3.51 -16.60 6.86
CA ASN A 138 -2.06 -16.58 6.99
C ASN A 138 -1.38 -16.96 5.67
N LYS A 139 -1.87 -17.99 4.98
CA LYS A 139 -1.36 -18.35 3.65
C LYS A 139 -1.56 -17.25 2.63
N LEU A 140 -2.70 -16.57 2.67
CA LEU A 140 -2.94 -15.41 1.81
C LEU A 140 -1.95 -14.27 2.09
N LYS A 141 -1.64 -13.99 3.36
CA LYS A 141 -0.62 -12.99 3.72
C LYS A 141 0.78 -13.37 3.22
N GLU A 142 1.14 -14.65 3.29
CA GLU A 142 2.41 -15.16 2.76
C GLU A 142 2.55 -14.93 1.25
N LEU A 143 1.45 -14.84 0.51
CA LEU A 143 1.45 -14.57 -0.93
C LEU A 143 1.66 -13.09 -1.29
N LYS A 144 1.66 -12.17 -0.31
CA LYS A 144 1.80 -10.72 -0.57
C LYS A 144 3.04 -10.37 -1.42
N PRO A 145 4.26 -10.86 -1.13
CA PRO A 145 5.43 -10.52 -1.96
C PRO A 145 5.31 -11.05 -3.39
N VAL A 146 4.66 -12.19 -3.57
CA VAL A 146 4.39 -12.75 -4.91
C VAL A 146 3.39 -11.87 -5.65
N ALA A 147 2.32 -11.44 -4.97
CA ALA A 147 1.33 -10.52 -5.54
C ALA A 147 1.96 -9.21 -6.00
N GLU A 148 2.89 -8.64 -5.21
CA GLU A 148 3.63 -7.43 -5.60
C GLU A 148 4.47 -7.64 -6.87
N LEU A 149 5.09 -8.81 -7.03
CA LEU A 149 5.80 -9.18 -8.27
C LEU A 149 4.85 -9.34 -9.46
N LEU A 150 3.67 -9.93 -9.25
CA LEU A 150 2.66 -10.11 -10.30
C LEU A 150 2.11 -8.77 -10.78
N VAL A 151 1.90 -7.80 -9.89
CA VAL A 151 1.53 -6.43 -10.26
C VAL A 151 2.61 -5.78 -11.13
N SER A 152 3.90 -6.02 -10.84
CA SER A 152 4.97 -5.55 -11.71
C SER A 152 4.93 -6.18 -13.10
N GLN A 153 4.58 -7.47 -13.20
CA GLN A 153 4.41 -8.15 -14.50
C GLN A 153 3.19 -7.64 -15.25
N GLN A 154 2.08 -7.36 -14.55
CA GLN A 154 0.90 -6.72 -15.14
C GLN A 154 1.28 -5.40 -15.80
N ASN A 155 1.99 -4.52 -15.10
CA ASN A 155 2.42 -3.24 -15.66
C ASN A 155 3.29 -3.40 -16.91
N HIS A 156 4.18 -4.39 -16.92
CA HIS A 156 4.99 -4.70 -18.10
C HIS A 156 4.12 -5.12 -19.30
N PHE A 157 3.10 -5.96 -19.10
CA PHE A 157 2.17 -6.31 -20.17
C PHE A 157 1.34 -5.11 -20.65
N LYS A 158 0.96 -4.18 -19.76
CA LYS A 158 0.29 -2.93 -20.16
C LYS A 158 1.16 -2.09 -21.09
N GLU A 159 2.45 -1.99 -20.78
CA GLU A 159 3.42 -1.29 -21.64
C GLU A 159 3.54 -1.98 -23.00
N LEU A 160 3.71 -3.31 -23.03
CA LEU A 160 3.79 -4.06 -24.28
C LEU A 160 2.52 -3.92 -25.15
N LEU A 161 1.33 -3.96 -24.54
CA LEU A 161 0.06 -3.76 -25.24
C LEU A 161 -0.06 -2.32 -25.78
N HIS A 162 0.45 -1.33 -25.06
CA HIS A 162 0.46 0.06 -25.51
C HIS A 162 1.43 0.30 -26.68
N GLU A 163 2.56 -0.40 -26.69
CA GLU A 163 3.59 -0.30 -27.73
C GLU A 163 3.31 -1.20 -28.95
N ALA A 164 2.33 -2.10 -28.86
CA ALA A 164 2.02 -3.04 -29.93
C ALA A 164 1.56 -2.30 -31.21
N THR A 165 2.24 -2.58 -32.32
CA THR A 165 1.96 -1.94 -33.62
C THR A 165 1.15 -2.81 -34.58
N SER A 166 0.79 -4.03 -34.18
CA SER A 166 0.05 -4.97 -35.03
C SER A 166 -0.91 -5.84 -34.22
N LEU A 167 -1.98 -6.32 -34.86
CA LEU A 167 -2.91 -7.25 -34.23
C LEU A 167 -2.24 -8.60 -33.90
N GLU A 168 -1.30 -9.04 -34.74
CA GLU A 168 -0.52 -10.27 -34.52
C GLU A 168 0.31 -10.17 -33.23
N THR A 169 0.95 -9.02 -32.99
CA THR A 169 1.69 -8.75 -31.75
C THR A 169 0.76 -8.75 -30.52
N ILE A 170 -0.46 -8.19 -30.65
CA ILE A 170 -1.44 -8.23 -29.56
C ILE A 170 -1.87 -9.68 -29.27
N ASP A 171 -2.12 -10.48 -30.31
CA ASP A 171 -2.50 -11.89 -30.16
C ASP A 171 -1.38 -12.71 -29.49
N GLU A 172 -0.12 -12.45 -29.82
CA GLU A 172 1.04 -13.06 -29.15
C GLU A 172 1.11 -12.70 -27.66
N ILE A 173 0.92 -11.41 -27.33
CA ILE A 173 0.91 -10.93 -25.94
C ILE A 173 -0.26 -11.56 -25.15
N GLU A 174 -1.47 -11.60 -25.74
CA GLU A 174 -2.64 -12.21 -25.11
C GLU A 174 -2.43 -13.71 -24.86
N ASN A 175 -1.86 -14.44 -25.82
CA ASN A 175 -1.53 -15.86 -25.64
C ASN A 175 -0.52 -16.07 -24.49
N GLU A 176 0.48 -15.20 -24.36
CA GLU A 176 1.42 -15.26 -23.23
C GLU A 176 0.70 -14.99 -21.89
N ILE A 177 -0.16 -13.96 -21.85
CA ILE A 177 -0.99 -13.64 -20.67
C ILE A 177 -1.84 -14.84 -20.27
N GLN A 178 -2.52 -15.48 -21.22
CA GLN A 178 -3.37 -16.66 -20.96
C GLN A 178 -2.56 -17.84 -20.43
N ASN A 179 -1.41 -18.14 -21.04
CA ASN A 179 -0.52 -19.21 -20.58
C ASN A 179 -0.03 -18.97 -19.15
N ARG A 180 0.38 -17.74 -18.84
CA ARG A 180 0.80 -17.36 -17.48
C ARG A 180 -0.38 -17.43 -16.50
N ASN A 181 -1.56 -16.96 -16.88
CA ASN A 181 -2.76 -17.02 -16.05
C ASN A 181 -3.11 -18.46 -15.68
N HIS A 182 -3.01 -19.40 -16.63
CA HIS A 182 -3.25 -20.81 -16.36
C HIS A 182 -2.26 -21.40 -15.33
N LEU A 183 -0.98 -21.04 -15.44
CA LEU A 183 0.05 -21.46 -14.47
C LEU A 183 -0.21 -20.85 -13.08
N LEU A 184 -0.62 -19.57 -13.03
CA LEU A 184 -0.92 -18.87 -11.79
C LEU A 184 -2.15 -19.47 -11.07
N ASN A 185 -3.22 -19.77 -11.81
CA ASN A 185 -4.40 -20.44 -11.23
C ASN A 185 -4.01 -21.79 -10.61
N GLY A 186 -3.27 -22.62 -11.34
CA GLY A 186 -2.81 -23.91 -10.81
C GLY A 186 -1.83 -23.79 -9.63
N ALA A 187 -1.07 -22.69 -9.53
CA ALA A 187 -0.24 -22.41 -8.37
C ALA A 187 -1.07 -21.95 -7.17
N LEU A 188 -2.03 -21.05 -7.39
CA LEU A 188 -2.89 -20.50 -6.34
C LEU A 188 -3.71 -21.60 -5.66
N GLU A 189 -4.30 -22.52 -6.43
CA GLU A 189 -5.03 -23.69 -5.91
C GLU A 189 -4.19 -24.59 -5.01
N ARG A 190 -2.87 -24.66 -5.24
CA ARG A 190 -1.95 -25.46 -4.41
C ARG A 190 -1.46 -24.71 -3.17
N LEU A 191 -1.38 -23.39 -3.26
CA LEU A 191 -0.81 -22.53 -2.22
C LEU A 191 -1.87 -22.08 -1.20
N LEU A 192 -3.12 -21.93 -1.63
CA LEU A 192 -4.24 -21.57 -0.76
C LEU A 192 -5.11 -22.79 -0.44
N PRO A 193 -5.21 -23.17 0.84
CA PRO A 193 -6.11 -24.23 1.27
C PRO A 193 -7.54 -23.69 1.32
N TYR A 194 -8.27 -23.78 0.22
CA TYR A 194 -9.69 -23.43 0.20
C TYR A 194 -10.46 -24.34 1.17
N PRO A 195 -11.21 -23.78 2.13
CA PRO A 195 -11.99 -24.60 3.05
C PRO A 195 -13.09 -25.34 2.31
N LYS A 196 -13.44 -26.52 2.81
CA LYS A 196 -14.57 -27.32 2.29
C LYS A 196 -15.88 -26.97 2.98
N ASP A 197 -15.78 -26.39 4.16
CA ASP A 197 -16.90 -25.94 4.96
C ASP A 197 -17.44 -24.60 4.42
N GLU A 198 -18.73 -24.57 4.10
CA GLU A 198 -19.42 -23.41 3.54
C GLU A 198 -19.44 -22.24 4.54
N GLN A 199 -19.63 -22.52 5.83
CA GLN A 199 -19.62 -21.51 6.88
C GLN A 199 -18.24 -20.85 7.00
N VAL A 200 -17.15 -21.63 6.90
CA VAL A 200 -15.78 -21.07 6.87
C VAL A 200 -15.55 -20.25 5.61
N SER A 201 -16.05 -20.71 4.47
CA SER A 201 -15.97 -20.00 3.18
C SER A 201 -16.65 -18.63 3.25
N GLU A 202 -17.84 -18.56 3.84
CA GLU A 202 -18.56 -17.30 4.07
C GLU A 202 -17.76 -16.35 4.96
N GLN A 203 -17.17 -16.85 6.04
CA GLN A 203 -16.35 -16.02 6.94
C GLN A 203 -15.08 -15.50 6.25
N ILE A 204 -14.44 -16.29 5.39
CA ILE A 204 -13.33 -15.82 4.55
C ILE A 204 -13.79 -14.67 3.67
N ILE A 205 -14.91 -14.82 2.95
CA ILE A 205 -15.45 -13.78 2.07
C ILE A 205 -15.68 -12.48 2.86
N GLU A 206 -16.26 -12.56 4.06
CA GLU A 206 -16.48 -11.38 4.91
C GLU A 206 -15.16 -10.73 5.37
N VAL A 207 -14.14 -11.52 5.71
CA VAL A 207 -12.81 -10.99 6.03
C VAL A 207 -12.19 -10.29 4.81
N LEU A 208 -12.30 -10.87 3.62
CA LEU A 208 -11.78 -10.29 2.37
C LEU A 208 -12.50 -8.97 2.02
N LYS A 209 -13.82 -8.89 2.16
CA LYS A 209 -14.60 -7.67 1.94
C LYS A 209 -14.21 -6.56 2.91
N LYS A 210 -14.03 -6.88 4.19
CA LYS A 210 -13.62 -5.90 5.23
C LYS A 210 -12.17 -5.44 5.04
N ASN A 211 -11.32 -6.27 4.44
CA ASN A 211 -9.88 -6.05 4.26
C ASN A 211 -9.49 -6.10 2.78
N ARG A 212 -9.80 -5.02 2.05
CA ARG A 212 -9.59 -4.91 0.59
C ARG A 212 -8.20 -5.33 0.10
N HIS A 213 -7.16 -5.11 0.89
CA HIS A 213 -5.80 -5.49 0.51
C HIS A 213 -5.61 -7.01 0.40
N PHE A 214 -6.35 -7.83 1.17
CA PHE A 214 -6.36 -9.29 0.97
C PHE A 214 -7.01 -9.67 -0.35
N LEU A 215 -8.09 -8.98 -0.73
CA LEU A 215 -8.72 -9.18 -2.02
C LEU A 215 -7.77 -8.79 -3.16
N THR A 216 -7.02 -7.69 -3.02
CA THR A 216 -5.99 -7.28 -3.98
C THR A 216 -4.89 -8.32 -4.15
N ILE A 217 -4.51 -9.05 -3.09
CA ILE A 217 -3.58 -10.18 -3.21
C ILE A 217 -4.19 -11.25 -4.12
N LEU A 218 -5.44 -11.67 -3.89
CA LEU A 218 -6.09 -12.67 -4.75
C LEU A 218 -6.24 -12.21 -6.20
N GLU A 219 -6.69 -10.96 -6.41
CA GLU A 219 -6.88 -10.38 -7.75
C GLU A 219 -5.57 -10.34 -8.55
N SER A 220 -4.41 -10.18 -7.89
CA SER A 220 -3.11 -10.16 -8.57
C SER A 220 -2.77 -11.47 -9.28
N PHE A 221 -3.38 -12.60 -8.87
CA PHE A 221 -3.18 -13.90 -9.51
C PHE A 221 -4.06 -14.11 -10.74
N ASN A 222 -5.07 -13.25 -10.96
CA ASN A 222 -5.91 -13.28 -12.16
C ASN A 222 -5.40 -12.28 -13.21
N LEU A 223 -4.25 -12.62 -13.78
CA LEU A 223 -3.52 -11.79 -14.74
C LEU A 223 -4.38 -11.44 -15.96
N HIS A 224 -5.13 -12.40 -16.49
CA HIS A 224 -5.94 -12.19 -17.69
C HIS A 224 -7.05 -11.17 -17.44
N GLU A 225 -7.88 -11.40 -16.42
CA GLU A 225 -8.98 -10.48 -16.07
C GLU A 225 -8.48 -9.05 -15.83
N SER A 226 -7.31 -8.90 -15.19
CA SER A 226 -6.71 -7.60 -14.91
C SER A 226 -6.21 -6.82 -16.14
N LEU A 227 -6.15 -7.47 -17.32
CA LEU A 227 -5.61 -6.91 -18.56
C LEU A 227 -6.61 -6.94 -19.73
N VAL A 228 -7.83 -7.45 -19.54
CA VAL A 228 -8.84 -7.55 -20.61
C VAL A 228 -9.13 -6.17 -21.22
N GLU A 229 -9.29 -5.15 -20.39
CA GLU A 229 -9.57 -3.79 -20.87
C GLU A 229 -8.40 -3.25 -21.71
N GLU A 230 -7.16 -3.46 -21.28
CA GLU A 230 -5.97 -3.03 -22.01
C GLU A 230 -5.81 -3.78 -23.35
N ILE A 231 -6.11 -5.08 -23.39
CA ILE A 231 -6.10 -5.86 -24.63
C ILE A 231 -7.14 -5.30 -25.61
N LEU A 232 -8.38 -5.08 -25.14
CA LEU A 232 -9.46 -4.55 -25.96
C LEU A 232 -9.13 -3.14 -26.48
N ASN A 233 -8.57 -2.29 -25.62
CA ASN A 233 -8.16 -0.93 -25.99
C ASN A 233 -7.06 -0.94 -27.04
N ALA A 234 -6.02 -1.77 -26.89
CA ALA A 234 -4.94 -1.90 -27.86
C ALA A 234 -5.46 -2.34 -29.25
N ARG A 235 -6.38 -3.33 -29.28
CA ARG A 235 -7.04 -3.75 -30.53
C ARG A 235 -7.84 -2.61 -31.16
N ALA A 236 -8.65 -1.91 -30.36
CA ALA A 236 -9.48 -0.81 -30.83
C ALA A 236 -8.65 0.33 -31.44
N THR A 237 -7.52 0.69 -30.81
CA THR A 237 -6.60 1.72 -31.33
C THR A 237 -6.02 1.33 -32.69
N LEU A 238 -5.55 0.10 -32.87
CA LEU A 238 -5.00 -0.34 -34.15
C LEU A 238 -6.05 -0.42 -35.25
N ILE A 239 -7.27 -0.86 -34.93
CA ILE A 239 -8.38 -0.87 -35.89
C ILE A 239 -8.71 0.56 -36.34
N ALA A 240 -8.84 1.51 -35.41
CA ALA A 240 -9.10 2.91 -35.74
C ALA A 240 -7.98 3.54 -36.60
N MET A 241 -6.71 3.26 -36.30
CA MET A 241 -5.57 3.72 -37.10
C MET A 241 -5.57 3.11 -38.51
N SER A 242 -6.01 1.85 -38.65
CA SER A 242 -6.15 1.21 -39.96
C SER A 242 -7.29 1.84 -40.76
N GLU A 243 -8.42 2.17 -40.15
CA GLU A 243 -9.56 2.82 -40.83
C GLU A 243 -9.25 4.26 -41.27
N GLU A 244 -8.48 5.02 -40.49
CA GLU A 244 -7.99 6.34 -40.88
C GLU A 244 -7.02 6.29 -42.07
N SER A 245 -6.22 5.22 -42.18
CA SER A 245 -5.29 5.02 -43.31
C SER A 245 -5.98 4.64 -44.63
N PHE A 246 -7.25 4.23 -44.57
CA PHE A 246 -8.08 3.86 -45.74
C PHE A 246 -9.09 4.93 -46.16
N SER A 247 -9.09 6.13 -45.55
CA SER A 247 -9.88 7.25 -46.08
C SER A 247 -9.17 7.82 -47.31
N PRO A 248 -9.64 7.55 -48.55
CA PRO A 248 -9.07 8.21 -49.71
C PRO A 248 -9.60 9.64 -49.66
N GLY A 249 -8.72 10.61 -49.40
CA GLY A 249 -9.06 12.02 -49.57
C GLY A 249 -9.71 12.24 -50.94
N GLY A 250 -10.84 12.93 -50.92
CA GLY A 250 -11.59 13.34 -52.11
C GLY A 250 -10.92 14.40 -52.96
#